data_AF-A0A3N4KCY1-F1
#
_entry.id   AF-A0A3N4KCY1-F1
#
_cell.length_a   1.000
_cell.length_b   1.000
_cell.length_c   1.000
_cell.angle_alpha   90.00
_cell.angle_beta   90.00
_cell.angle_gamma   90.00
#
_symmetry.space_group_name_H-M   'P 1'
#
loop_
_entity.id
_entity.type
_entity.pdbx_description
1 polymer ?
#
loop_
_entity_poly.entity_id
_entity_poly.type
_entity_poly.pdbx_seq_one_letter_code
_entity_poly.pdbx_strand_id
1 'polypeptide(L)'
;FASLRASTRPDLSRRLFRLIKSENHVITAYNTAAHERQCIATQLSEWGESTGDDAVSELSDKLGVILAEIGGLEEGFATNLEGCRTVLKTIRNTESSVGPSRENRARILEDIRRLEYKEPNSPRLAILEQELVRAEAENLVAEAQLTNITRAKLKEAYVKHFAAVVERAEKQAILARHGRRMLELLNDEPVVPGDMHEPFEREGEARQILNDAEEELRQWTSDIE
;
A
#
# COMPACT_ATOMS: atom_id res chain seq x y z
N PHE A 1 20.74 5.09 -37.26
CA PHE A 1 21.24 4.09 -36.30
C PHE A 1 21.43 4.72 -34.92
N ALA A 2 20.34 5.07 -34.24
CA ALA A 2 20.36 5.61 -32.88
C ALA A 2 19.56 4.66 -31.98
N SER A 3 20.19 3.57 -31.51
CA SER A 3 19.64 2.74 -30.43
C SER A 3 20.65 1.69 -29.91
N LEU A 4 21.85 2.11 -29.52
CA LEU A 4 22.82 1.23 -28.84
C LEU A 4 23.26 1.76 -27.47
N ARG A 5 22.58 2.78 -26.95
CA ARG A 5 22.79 3.31 -25.60
C ARG A 5 21.48 3.46 -24.84
N ALA A 6 20.58 2.50 -24.97
CA ALA A 6 19.69 2.24 -23.86
C ALA A 6 20.56 1.64 -22.77
N SER A 7 21.06 2.46 -21.83
CA SER A 7 21.66 1.97 -20.59
C SER A 7 20.60 1.09 -19.96
N THR A 8 20.75 -0.21 -20.18
CA THR A 8 19.74 -1.19 -19.85
C THR A 8 19.82 -1.32 -18.35
N ARG A 9 19.01 -0.56 -17.63
CA ARG A 9 18.73 -0.84 -16.21
C ARG A 9 18.67 -2.36 -16.06
N PRO A 10 19.46 -2.97 -15.15
CA PRO A 10 19.53 -4.42 -15.03
C PRO A 10 18.12 -5.01 -15.04
N ASP A 11 17.88 -6.11 -15.78
CA ASP A 11 16.53 -6.64 -16.03
C ASP A 11 15.71 -6.81 -14.73
N LEU A 12 16.40 -7.20 -13.64
CA LEU A 12 15.85 -7.30 -12.29
C LEU A 12 15.25 -5.97 -11.78
N SER A 13 16.01 -4.88 -11.84
CA SER A 13 15.58 -3.54 -11.43
C SER A 13 14.39 -3.02 -12.25
N ARG A 14 14.25 -3.45 -13.50
CA ARG A 14 13.10 -3.11 -14.37
C ARG A 14 11.84 -3.85 -13.94
N ARG A 15 11.96 -5.09 -13.47
CA ARG A 15 10.83 -5.87 -12.95
C ARG A 15 10.32 -5.26 -11.65
N LEU A 16 11.21 -4.98 -10.70
CA LEU A 16 10.83 -4.36 -9.44
C LEU A 16 10.30 -2.93 -9.63
N PHE A 17 10.87 -2.16 -10.56
CA PHE A 17 10.30 -0.85 -10.93
C PHE A 17 8.86 -0.95 -11.43
N ARG A 18 8.53 -1.95 -12.25
CA ARG A 18 7.15 -2.18 -12.71
C ARG A 18 6.22 -2.51 -11.54
N LEU A 19 6.65 -3.37 -10.62
CA LEU A 19 5.90 -3.68 -9.40
C LEU A 19 5.59 -2.41 -8.58
N ILE A 20 6.62 -1.61 -8.27
CA ILE A 20 6.47 -0.34 -7.53
C ILE A 20 5.54 0.64 -8.26
N LYS A 21 5.55 0.65 -9.58
CA LYS A 21 4.62 1.48 -10.37
C LYS A 21 3.19 0.97 -10.22
N SER A 22 2.98 -0.35 -10.32
CA SER A 22 1.66 -0.98 -10.14
C SER A 22 1.09 -0.74 -8.74
N GLU A 23 1.90 -0.83 -7.69
CA GLU A 23 1.44 -0.51 -6.32
C GLU A 23 0.92 0.93 -6.20
N ASN A 24 1.54 1.88 -6.90
CA ASN A 24 1.05 3.27 -6.92
C ASN A 24 -0.37 3.37 -7.48
N HIS A 25 -0.73 2.53 -8.47
CA HIS A 25 -2.08 2.54 -9.03
C HIS A 25 -3.09 2.03 -7.99
N VAL A 26 -2.73 1.00 -7.22
CA VAL A 26 -3.57 0.49 -6.12
C VAL A 26 -3.74 1.54 -5.02
N ILE A 27 -2.66 2.20 -4.61
CA ILE A 27 -2.69 3.29 -3.62
C ILE A 27 -3.62 4.42 -4.07
N THR A 28 -3.49 4.85 -5.34
CA THR A 28 -4.38 5.86 -5.91
C THR A 28 -5.84 5.40 -5.90
N ALA A 29 -6.11 4.14 -6.24
CA ALA A 29 -7.47 3.59 -6.22
C ALA A 29 -8.08 3.61 -4.81
N TYR A 30 -7.32 3.29 -3.77
CA TYR A 30 -7.78 3.38 -2.38
C TYR A 30 -8.04 4.82 -1.94
N ASN A 31 -7.17 5.77 -2.29
CA ASN A 31 -7.42 7.20 -2.02
C ASN A 31 -8.68 7.71 -2.72
N THR A 32 -8.91 7.31 -3.97
CA THR A 32 -10.14 7.64 -4.68
C THR A 32 -11.35 7.02 -3.98
N ALA A 33 -11.28 5.73 -3.62
CA ALA A 33 -12.37 5.06 -2.91
C ALA A 33 -12.68 5.73 -1.55
N ALA A 34 -11.65 6.16 -0.82
CA ALA A 34 -11.78 6.90 0.44
C ALA A 34 -12.55 8.21 0.23
N HIS A 35 -12.15 9.00 -0.76
CA HIS A 35 -12.80 10.27 -1.09
C HIS A 35 -14.26 10.08 -1.53
N GLU A 36 -14.51 9.16 -2.46
CA GLU A 36 -15.87 8.86 -2.93
C GLU A 36 -16.76 8.36 -1.78
N ARG A 37 -16.19 7.59 -0.84
CA ARG A 37 -16.92 7.14 0.35
C ARG A 37 -17.37 8.31 1.23
N GLN A 38 -16.53 9.34 1.42
CA GLN A 38 -16.89 10.55 2.16
C GLN A 38 -17.99 11.33 1.43
N CYS A 39 -17.91 11.46 0.10
CA CYS A 39 -18.97 12.09 -0.69
C CYS A 39 -20.31 11.33 -0.56
N ILE A 40 -20.28 9.99 -0.61
CA ILE A 40 -21.47 9.16 -0.41
C ILE A 40 -22.04 9.34 1.00
N ALA A 41 -21.19 9.45 2.02
CA ALA A 41 -21.62 9.70 3.39
C ALA A 41 -22.41 11.03 3.50
N THR A 42 -21.88 12.12 2.93
CA THR A 42 -22.58 13.41 2.90
C THR A 42 -23.90 13.33 2.15
N GLN A 43 -23.90 12.72 0.95
CA GLN A 43 -25.10 12.59 0.13
C GLN A 43 -26.19 11.76 0.82
N LEU A 44 -25.81 10.75 1.60
CA LEU A 44 -26.75 9.93 2.36
C LEU A 44 -27.46 10.77 3.42
N SER A 45 -26.71 11.56 4.20
CA SER A 45 -27.28 12.46 5.22
C SER A 45 -28.19 13.51 4.60
N GLU A 46 -27.74 14.16 3.51
CA GLU A 46 -28.54 15.17 2.79
C GLU A 46 -29.85 14.59 2.23
N TRP A 47 -29.76 13.39 1.64
CA TRP A 47 -30.94 12.71 1.13
C TRP A 47 -31.92 12.37 2.24
N GLY A 48 -31.45 11.83 3.36
CA GLY A 48 -32.33 11.45 4.47
C GLY A 48 -33.06 12.65 5.08
N GLU A 49 -32.38 13.79 5.25
CA GLU A 49 -33.00 15.05 5.68
C GLU A 49 -34.13 15.48 4.72
N SER A 50 -33.94 15.28 3.41
CA SER A 50 -34.94 15.66 2.39
C SER A 50 -36.20 14.78 2.36
N THR A 51 -36.20 13.64 3.06
CA THR A 51 -37.35 12.71 3.06
C THR A 51 -38.52 13.22 3.89
N GLY A 52 -38.26 14.07 4.89
CA GLY A 52 -39.27 14.49 5.88
C GLY A 52 -39.71 13.38 6.84
N ASP A 53 -38.99 12.24 6.88
CA ASP A 53 -39.16 11.16 7.83
C ASP A 53 -38.08 11.27 8.92
N ASP A 54 -38.50 11.49 10.16
CA ASP A 54 -37.60 11.72 11.29
C ASP A 54 -36.65 10.53 11.54
N ALA A 55 -37.14 9.29 11.39
CA ALA A 55 -36.34 8.09 11.59
C ALA A 55 -35.30 7.93 10.48
N VAL A 56 -35.72 8.10 9.22
CA VAL A 56 -34.81 8.02 8.06
C VAL A 56 -33.77 9.12 8.11
N SER A 57 -34.16 10.36 8.44
CA SER A 57 -33.25 11.48 8.59
C SER A 57 -32.19 11.20 9.66
N GLU A 58 -32.61 10.86 10.89
CA GLU A 58 -31.68 10.62 12.00
C GLU A 58 -30.73 9.44 11.71
N LEU A 59 -31.25 8.31 11.21
CA LEU A 59 -30.42 7.13 10.95
C LEU A 59 -29.50 7.31 9.75
N SER A 60 -29.93 8.00 8.69
CA SER A 60 -29.07 8.32 7.54
C SER A 60 -27.88 9.19 7.94
N ASP A 61 -28.07 10.14 8.86
CA ASP A 61 -27.00 11.00 9.36
C ASP A 61 -25.93 10.20 10.09
N LYS A 62 -26.36 9.32 11.00
CA LYS A 62 -25.45 8.46 11.77
C LYS A 62 -24.78 7.39 10.90
N LEU A 63 -25.50 6.84 9.91
CA LEU A 63 -24.89 5.96 8.90
C LEU A 63 -23.86 6.70 8.04
N GLY A 64 -24.11 7.98 7.73
CA GLY A 64 -23.15 8.88 7.11
C GLY A 64 -21.84 8.94 7.90
N VAL A 65 -21.91 9.13 9.23
CA VAL A 65 -20.72 9.13 10.10
C VAL A 65 -19.94 7.81 9.99
N ILE A 66 -20.63 6.66 10.04
CA ILE A 66 -19.98 5.34 9.91
C ILE A 66 -19.31 5.19 8.54
N LEU A 67 -19.98 5.60 7.46
CA LEU A 67 -19.43 5.53 6.11
C LEU A 67 -18.22 6.46 5.94
N ALA A 68 -18.28 7.67 6.47
CA ALA A 68 -17.15 8.61 6.45
C ALA A 68 -15.93 8.00 7.16
N GLU A 69 -16.14 7.32 8.28
CA GLU A 69 -15.06 6.69 9.04
C GLU A 69 -14.48 5.46 8.34
N ILE A 70 -15.30 4.67 7.64
CA ILE A 70 -14.80 3.65 6.71
C ILE A 70 -13.90 4.30 5.64
N GLY A 71 -14.28 5.48 5.12
CA GLY A 71 -13.45 6.26 4.21
C GLY A 71 -12.10 6.67 4.82
N GLY A 72 -12.09 7.13 6.08
CA GLY A 72 -10.86 7.44 6.81
C GLY A 72 -9.92 6.24 6.97
N LEU A 73 -10.47 5.05 7.22
CA LEU A 73 -9.69 3.81 7.26
C LEU A 73 -9.05 3.45 5.90
N GLU A 74 -9.73 3.72 4.78
CA GLU A 74 -9.18 3.51 3.44
C GLU A 74 -8.00 4.46 3.16
N GLU A 75 -8.10 5.72 3.57
CA GLU A 75 -7.02 6.71 3.45
C GLU A 75 -5.80 6.32 4.32
N GLY A 76 -6.03 5.91 5.56
CA GLY A 76 -4.99 5.39 6.44
C GLY A 76 -4.29 4.17 5.85
N PHE A 77 -5.05 3.24 5.27
CA PHE A 77 -4.51 2.06 4.59
C PHE A 77 -3.66 2.44 3.36
N ALA A 78 -4.13 3.36 2.52
CA ALA A 78 -3.36 3.86 1.38
C ALA A 78 -2.03 4.50 1.81
N THR A 79 -2.03 5.22 2.92
CA THR A 79 -0.82 5.79 3.54
C THR A 79 0.16 4.69 3.97
N ASN A 80 -0.32 3.66 4.65
CA ASN A 80 0.49 2.51 5.04
C ASN A 80 1.08 1.76 3.83
N LEU A 81 0.30 1.61 2.74
CA LEU A 81 0.78 1.03 1.48
C LEU A 81 1.90 1.85 0.85
N GLU A 82 1.85 3.19 0.87
CA GLU A 82 2.97 4.02 0.39
C GLU A 82 4.23 3.87 1.27
N GLY A 83 4.06 3.62 2.57
CA GLY A 83 5.13 3.22 3.47
C GLY A 83 5.80 1.91 3.02
N CYS A 84 5.01 0.87 2.72
CA CYS A 84 5.51 -0.41 2.20
C CYS A 84 6.23 -0.24 0.86
N ARG A 85 5.63 0.53 -0.05
CA ARG A 85 6.19 0.85 -1.36
C ARG A 85 7.53 1.57 -1.26
N THR A 86 7.71 2.43 -0.27
CA THR A 86 8.98 3.11 0.00
C THR A 86 10.09 2.14 0.39
N VAL A 87 9.77 1.10 1.18
CA VAL A 87 10.72 0.02 1.52
C VAL A 87 11.14 -0.75 0.25
N LEU A 88 10.22 -1.04 -0.67
CA LEU A 88 10.56 -1.68 -1.95
C LEU A 88 11.42 -0.80 -2.87
N LYS A 89 11.24 0.53 -2.84
CA LYS A 89 12.14 1.47 -3.54
C LYS A 89 13.58 1.34 -3.05
N THR A 90 13.82 1.04 -1.77
CA THR A 90 15.16 0.77 -1.24
C THR A 90 15.81 -0.43 -1.92
N ILE A 91 15.09 -1.55 -2.06
CA ILE A 91 15.60 -2.75 -2.76
C ILE A 91 15.99 -2.41 -4.20
N ARG A 92 15.10 -1.75 -4.94
CA ARG A 92 15.35 -1.33 -6.33
C ARG A 92 16.58 -0.42 -6.45
N ASN A 93 16.77 0.49 -5.50
CA ASN A 93 17.92 1.39 -5.49
C ASN A 93 19.22 0.61 -5.26
N THR A 94 19.22 -0.36 -4.34
CA THR A 94 20.36 -1.26 -4.11
C THR A 94 20.65 -2.12 -5.35
N GLU A 95 19.63 -2.68 -6.00
CA GLU A 95 19.82 -3.41 -7.26
C GLU A 95 20.47 -2.55 -8.34
N SER A 96 20.05 -1.27 -8.41
CA SER A 96 20.61 -0.32 -9.38
C SER A 96 22.06 0.04 -9.05
N SER A 97 22.43 0.14 -7.77
CA SER A 97 23.80 0.46 -7.34
C SER A 97 24.80 -0.68 -7.51
N VAL A 98 24.35 -1.94 -7.62
CA VAL A 98 25.21 -3.09 -7.92
C VAL A 98 25.58 -3.18 -9.42
N GLY A 99 24.75 -2.61 -10.30
CA GLY A 99 24.97 -2.60 -11.75
C GLY A 99 26.39 -2.17 -12.18
N PRO A 100 26.90 -1.01 -11.73
CA PRO A 100 28.25 -0.55 -12.07
C PRO A 100 29.37 -1.52 -11.67
N SER A 101 29.25 -2.20 -10.54
CA SER A 101 30.26 -3.18 -10.09
C SER A 101 30.30 -4.40 -11.02
N ARG A 102 29.12 -4.91 -11.41
CA ARG A 102 28.98 -6.01 -12.39
C ARG A 102 29.57 -5.62 -13.75
N GLU A 103 29.25 -4.42 -14.23
CA GLU A 103 29.73 -3.88 -15.50
C GLU A 103 31.26 -3.68 -15.49
N ASN A 104 31.81 -3.16 -14.41
CA ASN A 104 33.26 -2.97 -14.28
C ASN A 104 34.02 -4.30 -14.33
N ARG A 105 33.55 -5.31 -13.58
CA ARG A 105 34.14 -6.66 -13.62
C ARG A 105 34.09 -7.27 -15.02
N ALA A 106 32.93 -7.17 -15.69
CA ALA A 106 32.76 -7.69 -17.05
C ALA A 106 33.67 -6.99 -18.07
N ARG A 107 33.84 -5.67 -17.93
CA ARG A 107 34.74 -4.88 -18.79
C ARG A 107 36.20 -5.32 -18.64
N ILE A 108 36.69 -5.50 -17.41
CA ILE A 108 38.07 -5.94 -17.16
C ILE A 108 38.29 -7.35 -17.74
N LEU A 109 37.35 -8.27 -17.53
CA LEU A 109 37.39 -9.62 -18.12
C LEU A 109 37.48 -9.59 -19.66
N GLU A 110 36.72 -8.72 -20.31
CA GLU A 110 36.75 -8.59 -21.76
C GLU A 110 38.06 -7.95 -22.26
N ASP A 111 38.58 -6.96 -21.53
CA ASP A 111 39.87 -6.34 -21.83
C ASP A 111 41.02 -7.36 -21.71
N ILE A 112 40.97 -8.26 -20.72
CA ILE A 112 41.92 -9.39 -20.58
C ILE A 112 41.81 -10.31 -21.80
N ARG A 113 40.64 -10.85 -22.11
CA ARG A 113 40.44 -11.78 -23.24
C ARG A 113 40.92 -11.20 -24.56
N ARG A 114 40.61 -9.92 -24.80
CA ARG A 114 41.04 -9.22 -26.01
C ARG A 114 42.55 -9.05 -26.07
N LEU A 115 43.20 -8.79 -24.94
CA LEU A 115 44.65 -8.64 -24.86
C LEU A 115 45.36 -9.98 -24.98
N GLU A 116 44.87 -11.04 -24.34
CA GLU A 116 45.38 -12.41 -24.48
C GLU A 116 45.37 -12.89 -25.92
N TYR A 117 44.30 -12.58 -26.67
CA TYR A 117 44.20 -12.96 -28.08
C TYR A 117 45.17 -12.20 -28.99
N LYS A 118 45.40 -10.90 -28.73
CA LYS A 118 46.21 -10.04 -29.60
C LYS A 118 47.70 -10.03 -29.25
N GLU A 119 48.01 -9.99 -27.96
CA GLU A 119 49.36 -9.83 -27.41
C GLU A 119 49.53 -10.72 -26.17
N PRO A 120 49.69 -12.05 -26.35
CA PRO A 120 49.71 -13.01 -25.24
C PRO A 120 50.84 -12.80 -24.23
N ASN A 121 51.94 -12.16 -24.66
CA ASN A 121 53.12 -11.91 -23.83
C ASN A 121 53.15 -10.46 -23.29
N SER A 122 52.03 -9.73 -23.35
CA SER A 122 51.98 -8.34 -22.87
C SER A 122 52.13 -8.28 -21.36
N PRO A 123 53.08 -7.51 -20.79
CA PRO A 123 53.23 -7.35 -19.34
C PRO A 123 52.02 -6.67 -18.69
N ARG A 124 51.14 -6.04 -19.49
CA ARG A 124 49.89 -5.44 -19.05
C ARG A 124 48.84 -6.47 -18.63
N LEU A 125 48.97 -7.74 -19.05
CA LEU A 125 48.08 -8.82 -18.62
C LEU A 125 48.12 -9.01 -17.10
N ALA A 126 49.30 -9.09 -16.50
CA ALA A 126 49.45 -9.23 -15.05
C ALA A 126 48.79 -8.10 -14.25
N ILE A 127 48.82 -6.87 -14.79
CA ILE A 127 48.15 -5.71 -14.17
C ILE A 127 46.64 -5.86 -14.25
N LEU A 128 46.10 -6.23 -15.41
CA LEU A 128 44.66 -6.43 -15.60
C LEU A 128 44.12 -7.61 -14.78
N GLU A 129 44.89 -8.68 -14.63
CA GLU A 129 44.55 -9.81 -13.76
C GLU A 129 44.46 -9.37 -12.30
N GLN A 130 45.40 -8.56 -11.82
CA GLN A 130 45.34 -8.01 -10.47
C GLN A 130 44.15 -7.05 -10.29
N GLU A 131 43.86 -6.20 -11.27
CA GLU A 131 42.66 -5.36 -11.29
C GLU A 131 41.37 -6.19 -11.26
N LEU A 132 41.34 -7.33 -11.98
CA LEU A 132 40.21 -8.24 -11.98
C LEU A 132 39.97 -8.83 -10.59
N VAL A 133 41.01 -9.31 -9.92
CA VAL A 133 40.89 -9.85 -8.55
C VAL A 133 40.26 -8.83 -7.60
N ARG A 134 40.67 -7.56 -7.71
CA ARG A 134 40.07 -6.47 -6.92
C ARG A 134 38.61 -6.23 -7.29
N ALA A 135 38.30 -6.15 -8.59
CA ALA A 135 36.92 -5.95 -9.06
C ALA A 135 36.00 -7.13 -8.69
N GLU A 136 36.51 -8.35 -8.63
CA GLU A 136 35.78 -9.53 -8.17
C GLU A 136 35.46 -9.45 -6.69
N ALA A 137 36.43 -9.06 -5.85
CA ALA A 137 36.20 -8.85 -4.43
C ALA A 137 35.15 -7.76 -4.16
N GLU A 138 35.25 -6.62 -4.85
CA GLU A 138 34.26 -5.53 -4.75
C GLU A 138 32.86 -6.00 -5.20
N ASN A 139 32.76 -6.76 -6.29
CA ASN A 139 31.50 -7.32 -6.77
C ASN A 139 30.91 -8.35 -5.78
N LEU A 140 31.73 -9.22 -5.19
CA LEU A 140 31.26 -10.18 -4.18
C LEU A 140 30.63 -9.49 -2.97
N VAL A 141 31.26 -8.41 -2.48
CA VAL A 141 30.72 -7.61 -1.38
C VAL A 141 29.40 -6.95 -1.78
N ALA A 142 29.34 -6.35 -2.97
CA ALA A 142 28.12 -5.71 -3.47
C ALA A 142 26.95 -6.69 -3.64
N GLU A 143 27.19 -7.90 -4.14
CA GLU A 143 26.19 -8.95 -4.30
C GLU A 143 25.69 -9.50 -2.96
N ALA A 144 26.60 -9.68 -1.99
CA ALA A 144 26.23 -10.07 -0.63
C ALA A 144 25.36 -9.01 0.04
N GLN A 145 25.72 -7.73 -0.09
CA GLN A 145 24.91 -6.61 0.40
C GLN A 145 23.53 -6.58 -0.24
N LEU A 146 23.45 -6.73 -1.57
CA LEU A 146 22.17 -6.80 -2.27
C LEU A 146 21.29 -7.94 -1.76
N THR A 147 21.85 -9.12 -1.57
CA THR A 147 21.11 -10.30 -1.05
C THR A 147 20.56 -10.03 0.35
N ASN A 148 21.39 -9.49 1.23
CA ASN A 148 21.01 -9.19 2.61
C ASN A 148 19.93 -8.10 2.69
N ILE A 149 20.11 -7.00 1.95
CA ILE A 149 19.15 -5.90 1.89
C ILE A 149 17.82 -6.38 1.29
N THR A 150 17.86 -7.13 0.20
CA THR A 150 16.65 -7.65 -0.45
C THR A 150 15.85 -8.50 0.51
N ARG A 151 16.48 -9.46 1.21
CA ARG A 151 15.80 -10.31 2.19
C ARG A 151 15.21 -9.52 3.35
N ALA A 152 16.00 -8.62 3.94
CA ALA A 152 15.57 -7.82 5.08
C ALA A 152 14.41 -6.89 4.72
N LYS A 153 14.52 -6.17 3.60
CA LYS A 153 13.54 -5.18 3.18
C LYS A 153 12.28 -5.79 2.58
N LEU A 154 12.39 -6.96 1.93
CA LEU A 154 11.20 -7.69 1.49
C LEU A 154 10.35 -8.12 2.69
N LYS A 155 11.00 -8.71 3.71
CA LYS A 155 10.32 -9.08 4.96
C LYS A 155 9.70 -7.85 5.62
N GLU A 156 10.45 -6.76 5.77
CA GLU A 156 9.95 -5.52 6.37
C GLU A 156 8.73 -4.95 5.61
N ALA A 157 8.80 -4.88 4.28
CA ALA A 157 7.72 -4.33 3.46
C ALA A 157 6.43 -5.12 3.63
N TYR A 158 6.49 -6.46 3.58
CA TYR A 158 5.29 -7.29 3.63
C TYR A 158 4.76 -7.53 5.05
N VAL A 159 5.60 -7.47 6.08
CA VAL A 159 5.12 -7.41 7.48
C VAL A 159 4.25 -6.17 7.67
N LYS A 160 4.73 -4.99 7.24
CA LYS A 160 3.97 -3.74 7.31
C LYS A 160 2.70 -3.81 6.46
N HIS A 161 2.79 -4.38 5.25
CA HIS A 161 1.65 -4.50 4.35
C HIS A 161 0.53 -5.33 4.97
N PHE A 162 0.84 -6.52 5.46
CA PHE A 162 -0.18 -7.40 6.01
C PHE A 162 -0.71 -6.91 7.36
N ALA A 163 0.11 -6.28 8.19
CA ALA A 163 -0.37 -5.60 9.39
C ALA A 163 -1.42 -4.52 9.04
N ALA A 164 -1.15 -3.69 8.03
CA ALA A 164 -2.08 -2.67 7.56
C ALA A 164 -3.37 -3.27 6.97
N VAL A 165 -3.29 -4.41 6.27
CA VAL A 165 -4.47 -5.12 5.74
C VAL A 165 -5.36 -5.60 6.87
N VAL A 166 -4.77 -6.21 7.91
CA VAL A 166 -5.52 -6.73 9.06
C VAL A 166 -6.16 -5.59 9.84
N GLU A 167 -5.39 -4.54 10.17
CA GLU A 167 -5.92 -3.34 10.84
C GLU A 167 -7.15 -2.78 10.13
N ARG A 168 -7.04 -2.56 8.81
CA ARG A 168 -8.15 -2.05 8.01
C ARG A 168 -9.36 -2.98 8.06
N ALA A 169 -9.15 -4.29 7.86
CA ALA A 169 -10.24 -5.25 7.79
C ALA A 169 -10.99 -5.37 9.12
N GLU A 170 -10.27 -5.42 10.23
CA GLU A 170 -10.86 -5.57 11.57
C GLU A 170 -11.61 -4.32 12.00
N LYS A 171 -11.03 -3.13 11.78
CA LYS A 171 -11.71 -1.86 12.07
C LYS A 171 -12.94 -1.65 11.18
N GLN A 172 -12.87 -2.02 9.90
CA GLN A 172 -14.05 -1.99 9.02
C GLN A 172 -15.13 -2.98 9.47
N ALA A 173 -14.75 -4.15 9.98
CA ALA A 173 -15.70 -5.11 10.54
C ALA A 173 -16.43 -4.54 11.77
N ILE A 174 -15.72 -3.83 12.66
CA ILE A 174 -16.31 -3.12 13.81
C ILE A 174 -17.38 -2.12 13.32
N LEU A 175 -16.99 -1.22 12.41
CA LEU A 175 -17.90 -0.20 11.85
C LEU A 175 -19.12 -0.83 11.15
N ALA A 176 -18.91 -1.88 10.36
CA ALA A 176 -19.99 -2.58 9.67
C ALA A 176 -20.97 -3.26 10.65
N ARG A 177 -20.49 -3.83 11.76
CA ARG A 177 -21.36 -4.40 12.80
C ARG A 177 -22.25 -3.34 13.43
N HIS A 178 -21.68 -2.19 13.81
CA HIS A 178 -22.47 -1.09 14.40
C HIS A 178 -23.41 -0.44 13.39
N GLY A 179 -23.01 -0.32 12.12
CA GLY A 179 -23.89 0.12 11.05
C GLY A 179 -25.10 -0.80 10.86
N ARG A 180 -24.93 -2.12 11.00
CA ARG A 180 -26.06 -3.06 11.00
C ARG A 180 -26.96 -2.90 12.23
N ARG A 181 -26.37 -2.75 13.41
CA ARG A 181 -27.11 -2.49 14.66
C ARG A 181 -27.93 -1.19 14.57
N MET A 182 -27.41 -0.18 13.88
CA MET A 182 -28.12 1.08 13.63
C MET A 182 -29.39 0.89 12.80
N LEU A 183 -29.37 -0.02 11.83
CA LEU A 183 -30.55 -0.33 11.01
C LEU A 183 -31.66 -1.04 11.79
N GLU A 184 -31.33 -1.72 12.90
CA GLU A 184 -32.34 -2.32 13.81
C GLU A 184 -33.16 -1.27 14.57
N LEU A 185 -32.80 0.02 14.44
CA LEU A 185 -33.58 1.13 14.97
C LEU A 185 -34.74 1.55 14.05
N LEU A 186 -34.67 1.20 12.76
CA LEU A 186 -35.66 1.58 11.77
C LEU A 186 -36.84 0.59 11.82
N ASN A 187 -38.05 1.12 12.02
CA ASN A 187 -39.27 0.35 11.84
C ASN A 187 -39.62 0.29 10.34
N ASP A 188 -39.62 -0.91 9.76
CA ASP A 188 -39.94 -1.15 8.34
C ASP A 188 -41.36 -1.70 8.12
N GLU A 189 -42.21 -1.70 9.16
CA GLU A 189 -43.60 -2.12 9.05
C GLU A 189 -44.40 -1.20 8.11
N PRO A 190 -45.14 -1.75 7.14
CA PRO A 190 -45.94 -0.94 6.23
C PRO A 190 -47.04 -0.15 6.95
N VAL A 191 -47.17 1.14 6.62
CA VAL A 191 -48.26 1.98 7.13
C VAL A 191 -49.47 1.93 6.22
N VAL A 192 -50.66 1.98 6.83
CA VAL A 192 -51.93 2.04 6.12
C VAL A 192 -52.06 3.39 5.41
N PRO A 193 -52.51 3.44 4.13
CA PRO A 193 -52.68 4.70 3.42
C PRO A 193 -53.55 5.70 4.20
N GLY A 194 -52.97 6.86 4.54
CA GLY A 194 -53.63 7.92 5.31
C GLY A 194 -53.15 8.04 6.76
N ASP A 195 -52.46 7.02 7.28
CA ASP A 195 -51.80 7.06 8.58
C ASP A 195 -50.35 7.54 8.42
N MET A 196 -49.77 8.04 9.52
CA MET A 196 -48.36 8.43 9.60
C MET A 196 -47.59 7.37 10.39
N HIS A 197 -46.30 7.21 10.11
CA HIS A 197 -45.41 6.46 11.01
C HIS A 197 -45.36 7.10 12.40
N GLU A 198 -45.09 6.29 13.41
CA GLU A 198 -44.87 6.78 14.77
C GLU A 198 -43.63 7.69 14.82
N PRO A 199 -43.62 8.74 15.67
CA PRO A 199 -42.45 9.58 15.85
C PRO A 199 -41.21 8.77 16.25
N PHE A 200 -40.04 9.18 15.75
CA PHE A 200 -38.80 8.50 16.09
C PHE A 200 -38.30 8.92 17.49
N GLU A 201 -38.42 8.03 18.48
CA GLU A 201 -38.00 8.30 19.87
C GLU A 201 -36.65 7.65 20.26
N ARG A 202 -35.90 7.09 19.29
CA ARG A 202 -34.69 6.28 19.53
C ARG A 202 -33.38 7.01 19.22
N GLU A 203 -33.39 8.34 19.17
CA GLU A 203 -32.20 9.19 18.93
C GLU A 203 -31.07 8.92 19.93
N GLY A 204 -31.41 8.74 21.21
CA GLY A 204 -30.45 8.43 22.26
C GLY A 204 -29.75 7.07 22.05
N GLU A 205 -30.50 6.06 21.58
CA GLU A 205 -29.94 4.75 21.23
C GLU A 205 -29.03 4.85 20.00
N ALA A 206 -29.44 5.59 18.96
CA ALA A 206 -28.64 5.79 17.75
C ALA A 206 -27.30 6.45 18.06
N ARG A 207 -27.30 7.48 18.92
CA ARG A 207 -26.08 8.13 19.40
C ARG A 207 -25.20 7.18 20.21
N GLN A 208 -25.80 6.35 21.06
CA GLN A 208 -25.04 5.37 21.83
C GLN A 208 -24.35 4.34 20.94
N ILE A 209 -24.97 3.90 19.84
CA ILE A 209 -24.33 2.98 18.88
C ILE A 209 -23.04 3.60 18.28
N LEU A 210 -23.04 4.90 17.96
CA LEU A 210 -21.82 5.57 17.50
C LEU A 210 -20.75 5.64 18.58
N ASN A 211 -21.14 5.96 19.82
CA ASN A 211 -20.20 5.99 20.94
C ASN A 211 -19.57 4.60 21.19
N ASP A 212 -20.37 3.54 21.09
CA ASP A 212 -19.91 2.16 21.22
C ASP A 212 -18.92 1.80 20.10
N ALA A 213 -19.20 2.22 18.86
CA ALA A 213 -18.31 2.02 17.72
C ALA A 213 -16.98 2.76 17.91
N GLU A 214 -17.02 4.02 18.34
CA GLU A 214 -15.82 4.81 18.63
C GLU A 214 -14.98 4.17 19.73
N GLU A 215 -15.62 3.73 20.82
CA GLU A 215 -14.91 3.09 21.93
C GLU A 215 -14.28 1.75 21.51
N GLU A 216 -15.00 0.91 20.76
CA GLU A 216 -14.46 -0.35 20.25
C GLU A 216 -13.29 -0.12 19.27
N LEU A 217 -13.36 0.93 18.43
CA LEU A 217 -12.24 1.33 17.58
C LEU A 217 -11.03 1.85 18.37
N ARG A 218 -11.25 2.58 19.46
CA ARG A 218 -10.18 3.08 20.35
C ARG A 218 -9.51 1.95 21.12
N GLN A 219 -10.29 0.96 21.54
CA GLN A 219 -9.80 -0.22 22.26
C GLN A 219 -9.19 -1.27 21.34
N TRP A 220 -9.41 -1.19 20.02
CA TRP A 220 -8.82 -2.11 19.07
C TRP A 220 -7.29 -2.09 19.18
N THR A 221 -6.72 -3.30 19.24
CA THR A 221 -5.28 -3.52 19.20
C THR A 221 -4.99 -4.67 18.24
N SER A 222 -3.81 -4.63 17.62
CA SER A 222 -3.37 -5.70 16.72
C SER A 222 -2.79 -6.85 17.54
N ASP A 223 -3.34 -8.05 17.37
CA ASP A 223 -2.79 -9.30 17.92
C ASP A 223 -1.58 -9.84 17.10
N ILE A 224 -1.14 -9.12 16.07
CA ILE A 224 -0.03 -9.53 15.19
C ILE A 224 1.32 -9.20 15.86
N GLU A 225 2.06 -10.24 16.24
CA GLU A 225 3.50 -10.20 16.60
C GLU A 225 4.42 -9.86 15.42
#